data_AF-A0A1I0Q174-F1
#
_entry.id   AF-A0A1I0Q174-F1
#
_cell.length_a   1.000
_cell.length_b   1.000
_cell.length_c   1.000
_cell.angle_alpha   90.00
_cell.angle_beta   90.00
_cell.angle_gamma   90.00
#
_symmetry.space_group_name_H-M   'P 1'
#
loop_
_entity.id
_entity.type
_entity.pdbx_description
1 polymer ?
#
loop_
_entity_poly.entity_id
_entity_poly.type
_entity_poly.pdbx_seq_one_letter_code
_entity_poly.pdbx_strand_id
1 'polypeptide(L)'
;MRFLAILLLTGFSAFAQKPEVLGIVKSDKLAEASGLASSSTLPGYYWTHNDSGNKPEVYLLNSNGKLVSTIRLKGMFNRDWEDIAEGVGPDPDKQYVYVGDIGNNVKLGVDIMVYRFEAPTKVPAEKSTVKPDYLYLRYPDSPKDAESLMVDPISRHLYVISKREKQVGVYKVPHLDFKSGETAKMEKVLTLPYTWITAGDISKDGHHIIIKNDTKIFYWHRKNGESVEEAMARPATVLPYVPEKQGEGLTFKVDNSGYLTISEGKHPALYFYAHQF
;
A
#
# COMPACT_ATOMS: atom_id res chain seq x y z
N MET A 1 -9.91 14.72 58.81
CA MET A 1 -9.11 15.18 57.65
C MET A 1 -9.57 14.39 56.43
N ARG A 2 -10.28 15.03 55.49
CA ARG A 2 -10.66 14.41 54.20
C ARG A 2 -9.59 14.80 53.18
N PHE A 3 -8.84 13.83 52.66
CA PHE A 3 -7.93 14.06 51.54
C PHE A 3 -8.73 14.06 50.23
N LEU A 4 -8.73 15.20 49.55
CA LEU A 4 -9.26 15.37 48.21
C LEU A 4 -8.16 14.94 47.23
N ALA A 5 -8.35 13.81 46.56
CA ALA A 5 -7.46 13.39 45.47
C ALA A 5 -7.79 14.23 44.22
N ILE A 6 -6.87 15.11 43.84
CA ILE A 6 -6.93 15.84 42.57
C ILE A 6 -6.44 14.88 41.48
N LEU A 7 -7.38 14.36 40.69
CA LEU A 7 -7.09 13.61 39.47
C LEU A 7 -6.62 14.61 38.41
N LEU A 8 -5.31 14.70 38.17
CA LEU A 8 -4.77 15.41 37.01
C LEU A 8 -5.08 14.60 35.75
N LEU A 9 -6.15 14.97 35.05
CA LEU A 9 -6.34 14.61 33.66
C LEU A 9 -5.31 15.37 32.82
N THR A 10 -4.19 14.73 32.50
CA THR A 10 -3.30 15.19 31.44
C THR A 10 -4.02 14.98 30.11
N GLY A 11 -4.73 16.01 29.64
CA GLY A 11 -5.26 16.04 28.28
C GLY A 11 -4.10 15.99 27.29
N PHE A 12 -3.98 14.89 26.55
CA PHE A 12 -3.23 14.91 25.30
C PHE A 12 -3.99 15.81 24.33
N SER A 13 -3.58 17.08 24.23
CA SER A 13 -3.95 17.88 23.07
C SER A 13 -3.32 17.22 21.86
N ALA A 14 -4.16 16.57 21.04
CA ALA A 14 -3.81 16.10 19.71
C ALA A 14 -3.53 17.30 18.80
N PHE A 15 -2.38 17.94 18.99
CA PHE A 15 -1.80 18.73 17.91
C PHE A 15 -1.56 17.77 16.75
N ALA A 16 -2.08 18.10 15.56
CA ALA A 16 -1.76 17.36 14.35
C ALA A 16 -0.24 17.29 14.24
N GLN A 17 0.30 16.09 14.42
CA GLN A 17 1.73 15.85 14.27
C GLN A 17 2.09 16.17 12.83
N LYS A 18 2.87 17.23 12.64
CA LYS A 18 3.35 17.58 11.30
C LYS A 18 4.29 16.47 10.82
N PRO A 19 4.15 16.01 9.58
CA PRO A 19 5.08 15.03 9.04
C PRO A 19 6.50 15.61 8.96
N GLU A 20 7.48 14.74 9.10
CA GLU A 20 8.85 14.99 8.68
C GLU A 20 8.94 14.82 7.16
N VAL A 21 9.65 15.72 6.48
CA VAL A 21 10.02 15.52 5.08
C VAL A 21 11.32 14.73 5.06
N LEU A 22 11.25 13.43 4.78
CA LEU A 22 12.44 12.59 4.67
C LEU A 22 13.29 12.96 3.44
N GLY A 23 12.61 13.39 2.36
CA GLY A 23 13.30 13.86 1.18
C GLY A 23 12.36 14.27 0.06
N ILE A 24 12.97 14.83 -0.99
CA ILE A 24 12.29 15.26 -2.22
C ILE A 24 12.79 14.37 -3.35
N VAL A 25 11.88 13.76 -4.10
CA VAL A 25 12.22 12.90 -5.23
C VAL A 25 12.66 13.74 -6.43
N LYS A 26 13.95 14.08 -6.49
CA LYS A 26 14.54 14.90 -7.57
C LYS A 26 14.78 14.10 -8.85
N SER A 27 13.72 13.54 -9.42
CA SER A 27 13.76 12.78 -10.67
C SER A 27 12.48 13.02 -11.47
N ASP A 28 12.63 13.41 -12.74
CA ASP A 28 11.48 13.59 -13.64
C ASP A 28 10.87 12.25 -14.10
N LYS A 29 11.47 11.11 -13.73
CA LYS A 29 10.91 9.79 -14.01
C LYS A 29 9.72 9.45 -13.14
N LEU A 30 9.61 10.04 -11.95
CA LEU A 30 8.52 9.78 -11.00
C LEU A 30 7.70 11.06 -10.83
N ALA A 31 6.66 11.21 -11.66
CA ALA A 31 5.81 12.39 -11.69
C ALA A 31 4.36 12.09 -11.30
N GLU A 32 3.98 10.82 -11.29
CA GLU A 32 2.61 10.34 -11.05
C GLU A 32 2.70 9.17 -10.04
N ALA A 33 3.45 9.37 -8.96
CA ALA A 33 3.65 8.33 -7.95
C ALA A 33 2.29 7.90 -7.37
N SER A 34 1.91 6.64 -7.59
CA SER A 34 0.61 6.11 -7.15
C SER A 34 0.77 5.22 -5.90
N GLY A 35 1.46 4.07 -5.99
CA GLY A 35 1.72 3.20 -4.83
C GLY A 35 3.02 3.51 -4.06
N LEU A 36 3.10 3.06 -2.80
CA LEU A 36 4.32 3.08 -1.98
C LEU A 36 4.43 1.83 -1.10
N ALA A 37 5.59 1.17 -1.06
CA ALA A 37 5.83 0.03 -0.16
C ALA A 37 7.22 0.07 0.47
N SER A 38 7.31 -0.05 1.79
CA SER A 38 8.59 -0.24 2.49
C SER A 38 9.20 -1.61 2.20
N SER A 39 10.52 -1.62 1.93
CA SER A 39 11.25 -2.85 1.68
C SER A 39 11.82 -3.47 2.95
N SER A 40 11.42 -4.72 3.23
CA SER A 40 11.95 -5.55 4.31
C SER A 40 13.30 -6.19 3.95
N THR A 41 13.54 -6.48 2.66
CA THR A 41 14.84 -7.01 2.19
C THR A 41 15.90 -5.92 2.06
N LEU A 42 15.48 -4.66 1.93
CA LEU A 42 16.34 -3.48 1.86
C LEU A 42 15.83 -2.41 2.84
N PRO A 43 16.09 -2.54 4.15
CA PRO A 43 15.62 -1.57 5.13
C PRO A 43 16.03 -0.13 4.81
N GLY A 44 15.08 0.80 4.88
CA GLY A 44 15.28 2.21 4.52
C GLY A 44 15.12 2.51 3.02
N TYR A 45 14.68 1.53 2.22
CA TYR A 45 14.28 1.73 0.84
C TYR A 45 12.77 1.51 0.64
N TYR A 46 12.23 2.16 -0.38
CA TYR A 46 10.80 2.18 -0.69
C TYR A 46 10.54 1.93 -2.17
N TRP A 47 9.65 1.01 -2.47
CA TRP A 47 9.16 0.74 -3.82
C TRP A 47 8.03 1.70 -4.18
N THR A 48 7.97 2.12 -5.43
CA THR A 48 6.89 2.94 -5.99
C THR A 48 6.83 2.74 -7.51
N HIS A 49 5.83 3.31 -8.17
CA HIS A 49 5.65 3.33 -9.62
C HIS A 49 4.89 4.59 -10.03
N ASN A 50 4.87 4.89 -11.33
CA ASN A 50 3.91 5.86 -11.85
C ASN A 50 2.54 5.21 -12.11
N ASP A 51 1.51 6.05 -12.13
CA ASP A 51 0.13 5.74 -12.52
C ASP A 51 -0.03 5.36 -14.02
N SER A 52 -1.27 5.04 -14.41
CA SER A 52 -1.82 4.66 -15.70
C SER A 52 -1.07 5.14 -16.96
N GLY A 53 -0.85 4.22 -17.90
CA GLY A 53 -0.29 4.52 -19.23
C GLY A 53 1.20 4.83 -19.26
N ASN A 54 1.87 4.91 -18.11
CA ASN A 54 3.32 5.09 -18.03
C ASN A 54 4.12 3.86 -18.51
N LYS A 55 5.45 3.97 -18.45
CA LYS A 55 6.30 2.79 -18.67
C LYS A 55 6.06 1.75 -17.57
N PRO A 56 6.15 0.44 -17.89
CA PRO A 56 6.01 -0.65 -16.92
C PRO A 56 7.29 -0.76 -16.06
N GLU A 57 7.53 0.26 -15.24
CA GLU A 57 8.74 0.44 -14.45
C GLU A 57 8.38 0.61 -12.96
N VAL A 58 9.05 -0.16 -12.12
CA VAL A 58 9.05 0.00 -10.66
C VAL A 58 10.30 0.77 -10.27
N TYR A 59 10.16 1.68 -9.33
CA TYR A 59 11.21 2.54 -8.84
C TYR A 59 11.58 2.19 -7.41
N LEU A 60 12.87 2.26 -7.09
CA LEU A 60 13.37 2.12 -5.72
C LEU A 60 13.90 3.47 -5.25
N LEU A 61 13.31 4.01 -4.19
CA LEU A 61 13.76 5.19 -3.48
C LEU A 61 14.56 4.78 -2.24
N ASN A 62 15.56 5.56 -1.86
CA ASN A 62 16.20 5.41 -0.54
C ASN A 62 15.52 6.27 0.52
N SER A 63 16.04 6.25 1.75
CA SER A 63 15.52 6.98 2.91
C SER A 63 15.42 8.49 2.75
N ASN A 64 16.11 9.06 1.75
CA ASN A 64 16.13 10.50 1.49
C ASN A 64 15.33 10.84 0.21
N GLY A 65 14.45 9.94 -0.24
CA GLY A 65 13.65 10.11 -1.46
C GLY A 65 14.47 10.07 -2.77
N LYS A 66 15.75 9.68 -2.73
CA LYS A 66 16.56 9.58 -3.95
C LYS A 66 16.18 8.33 -4.72
N LEU A 67 15.86 8.48 -6.00
CA LEU A 67 15.72 7.38 -6.94
C LEU A 67 17.09 6.68 -7.13
N VAL A 68 17.18 5.41 -6.72
CA VAL A 68 18.41 4.62 -6.80
C VAL A 68 18.35 3.50 -7.84
N SER A 69 17.16 3.02 -8.21
CA SER A 69 17.00 2.01 -9.25
C SER A 69 15.67 2.17 -10.00
N THR A 70 15.71 1.86 -11.29
CA THR A 70 14.55 1.67 -12.16
C THR A 70 14.55 0.22 -12.64
N ILE A 71 13.50 -0.52 -12.31
CA ILE A 71 13.30 -1.92 -12.67
C ILE A 71 12.19 -2.02 -13.69
N ARG A 72 12.51 -2.41 -14.93
CA ARG A 72 11.49 -2.64 -15.96
C ARG A 72 10.88 -4.03 -15.84
N LEU A 73 9.55 -4.11 -15.84
CA LEU A 73 8.82 -5.38 -15.93
C LEU A 73 8.73 -5.84 -17.40
N LYS A 74 9.51 -6.86 -17.76
CA LYS A 74 9.65 -7.33 -19.14
C LYS A 74 8.36 -7.91 -19.68
N GLY A 75 7.92 -7.40 -20.83
CA GLY A 75 6.75 -7.90 -21.55
C GLY A 75 5.41 -7.43 -20.98
N MET A 76 5.42 -6.64 -19.91
CA MET A 76 4.22 -6.06 -19.31
C MET A 76 3.96 -4.65 -19.87
N PHE A 77 2.78 -4.11 -19.58
CA PHE A 77 2.38 -2.74 -19.84
C PHE A 77 1.70 -2.19 -18.60
N ASN A 78 1.74 -0.87 -18.42
CA ASN A 78 0.98 -0.19 -17.38
C ASN A 78 -0.36 0.22 -17.97
N ARG A 79 -1.40 -0.60 -17.71
CA ARG A 79 -2.77 -0.23 -18.11
C ARG A 79 -3.34 0.78 -17.12
N ASP A 80 -3.36 0.43 -15.84
CA ASP A 80 -3.92 1.23 -14.75
C ASP A 80 -3.27 0.78 -13.42
N TRP A 81 -1.97 1.07 -13.26
CA TRP A 81 -1.22 0.71 -12.05
C TRP A 81 -1.49 1.68 -10.91
N GLU A 82 -2.09 1.20 -9.83
CA GLU A 82 -2.53 2.08 -8.74
C GLU A 82 -1.76 1.88 -7.44
N ASP A 83 -1.43 0.63 -7.07
CA ASP A 83 -0.77 0.39 -5.78
C ASP A 83 0.30 -0.72 -5.83
N ILE A 84 1.18 -0.72 -4.83
CA ILE A 84 2.32 -1.63 -4.71
C ILE A 84 2.47 -2.10 -3.27
N ALA A 85 2.77 -3.38 -3.10
CA ALA A 85 3.04 -3.98 -1.79
C ALA A 85 4.32 -4.82 -1.84
N GLU A 86 4.97 -5.00 -0.69
CA GLU A 86 6.01 -6.02 -0.52
C GLU A 86 5.60 -6.97 0.59
N GLY A 87 5.70 -8.28 0.36
CA GLY A 87 5.44 -9.26 1.40
C GLY A 87 5.78 -10.68 1.01
N VAL A 88 5.29 -11.62 1.82
CA VAL A 88 5.44 -13.06 1.60
C VAL A 88 4.86 -13.48 0.25
N GLY A 89 5.37 -14.57 -0.31
CA GLY A 89 4.87 -15.14 -1.56
C GLY A 89 5.07 -16.65 -1.64
N PRO A 90 5.15 -17.26 -2.84
CA PRO A 90 5.15 -18.72 -2.99
C PRO A 90 6.27 -19.43 -2.21
N ASP A 91 7.47 -18.85 -2.22
CA ASP A 91 8.57 -19.31 -1.38
C ASP A 91 8.48 -18.63 0.01
N PRO A 92 8.31 -19.38 1.11
CA PRO A 92 8.19 -18.81 2.45
C PRO A 92 9.47 -18.12 2.93
N ASP A 93 10.63 -18.43 2.34
CA ASP A 93 11.93 -17.85 2.73
C ASP A 93 12.25 -16.57 1.95
N LYS A 94 11.35 -16.12 1.07
CA LYS A 94 11.54 -14.97 0.20
C LYS A 94 10.44 -13.93 0.36
N GLN A 95 10.79 -12.71 -0.01
CA GLN A 95 9.87 -11.59 -0.12
C GLN A 95 9.66 -11.26 -1.60
N TYR A 96 8.51 -10.69 -1.89
CA TYR A 96 8.07 -10.40 -3.24
C TYR A 96 7.45 -9.02 -3.30
N VAL A 97 7.72 -8.32 -4.41
CA VAL A 97 7.06 -7.07 -4.74
C VAL A 97 5.86 -7.40 -5.62
N TYR A 98 4.71 -6.88 -5.22
CA TYR A 98 3.42 -7.00 -5.89
C TYR A 98 3.00 -5.64 -6.43
N VAL A 99 2.74 -5.56 -7.74
CA VAL A 99 2.29 -4.32 -8.39
C VAL A 99 0.88 -4.54 -8.92
N GLY A 100 -0.06 -3.69 -8.50
CA GLY A 100 -1.46 -3.79 -8.84
C GLY A 100 -1.80 -3.00 -10.09
N ASP A 101 -2.13 -3.70 -11.18
CA ASP A 101 -2.80 -3.15 -12.36
C ASP A 101 -4.31 -3.24 -12.14
N ILE A 102 -4.78 -2.46 -11.17
CA ILE A 102 -6.07 -2.64 -10.48
C ILE A 102 -7.07 -1.49 -10.69
N GLY A 103 -6.61 -0.37 -11.26
CA GLY A 103 -7.46 0.73 -11.67
C GLY A 103 -8.43 0.29 -12.77
N ASN A 104 -9.58 0.96 -12.82
CA ASN A 104 -10.55 0.80 -13.90
C ASN A 104 -11.49 2.01 -14.01
N ASN A 105 -10.93 3.22 -14.00
CA ASN A 105 -11.70 4.46 -13.94
C ASN A 105 -12.65 4.64 -15.16
N VAL A 106 -12.29 4.04 -16.30
CA VAL A 106 -13.09 4.00 -17.55
C VAL A 106 -14.11 2.85 -17.61
N LYS A 107 -14.24 2.04 -16.55
CA LYS A 107 -15.26 1.00 -16.36
C LYS A 107 -15.29 -0.10 -17.43
N LEU A 108 -14.12 -0.64 -17.76
CA LEU A 108 -13.97 -1.77 -18.66
C LEU A 108 -14.51 -3.07 -18.04
N GLY A 109 -15.04 -3.94 -18.88
CA GLY A 109 -15.43 -5.32 -18.52
C GLY A 109 -14.25 -6.30 -18.53
N VAL A 110 -13.13 -5.93 -17.90
CA VAL A 110 -11.89 -6.72 -17.91
C VAL A 110 -11.53 -7.22 -16.52
N ASP A 111 -10.74 -8.29 -16.47
CA ASP A 111 -10.06 -8.68 -15.24
C ASP A 111 -8.91 -7.69 -14.96
N ILE A 112 -8.72 -7.38 -13.67
CA ILE A 112 -7.56 -6.62 -13.22
C ILE A 112 -6.36 -7.57 -13.07
N MET A 113 -5.16 -7.05 -12.89
CA MET A 113 -3.96 -7.89 -12.77
C MET A 113 -3.12 -7.51 -11.56
N VAL A 114 -2.38 -8.48 -11.03
CA VAL A 114 -1.26 -8.23 -10.12
C VAL A 114 -0.01 -8.86 -10.71
N TYR A 115 1.07 -8.09 -10.77
CA TYR A 115 2.40 -8.58 -11.13
C TYR A 115 3.17 -8.94 -9.85
N ARG A 116 3.98 -10.00 -9.89
CA ARG A 116 4.84 -10.43 -8.78
C ARG A 116 6.26 -10.68 -9.27
N PHE A 117 7.24 -10.13 -8.56
CA PHE A 117 8.65 -10.53 -8.73
C PHE A 117 9.35 -10.62 -7.37
N GLU A 118 10.41 -11.41 -7.30
CA GLU A 118 11.21 -11.59 -6.07
C GLU A 118 11.86 -10.25 -5.66
N ALA A 119 11.66 -9.85 -4.41
CA ALA A 119 12.29 -8.66 -3.86
C ALA A 119 13.80 -8.92 -3.72
N PRO A 120 14.66 -8.06 -4.28
CA PRO A 120 16.10 -8.27 -4.24
C PRO A 120 16.65 -8.06 -2.82
N THR A 121 17.68 -8.82 -2.45
CA THR A 121 18.39 -8.71 -1.15
C THR A 121 19.58 -7.74 -1.20
N LYS A 122 19.84 -7.17 -2.37
CA LYS A 122 20.85 -6.11 -2.59
C LYS A 122 20.24 -5.06 -3.49
N VAL A 123 20.62 -3.80 -3.30
CA VAL A 123 20.19 -2.70 -4.17
C VAL A 123 20.51 -3.07 -5.63
N PRO A 124 19.50 -3.12 -6.53
CA PRO A 124 19.75 -3.44 -7.93
C PRO A 124 20.59 -2.38 -8.62
N ALA A 125 21.09 -2.70 -9.82
CA ALA A 125 21.70 -1.70 -10.68
C ALA A 125 20.73 -0.52 -10.95
N GLU A 126 21.27 0.66 -11.28
CA GLU A 126 20.47 1.86 -11.57
C GLU A 126 19.36 1.58 -12.60
N LYS A 127 19.64 0.71 -13.57
CA LYS A 127 18.67 0.18 -14.52
C LYS A 127 18.76 -1.34 -14.55
N SER A 128 17.62 -1.99 -14.44
CA SER A 128 17.51 -3.44 -14.51
C SER A 128 16.21 -3.85 -15.17
N THR A 129 16.07 -5.13 -15.48
CA THR A 129 14.87 -5.70 -16.07
C THR A 129 14.62 -7.06 -15.42
N VAL A 130 13.38 -7.29 -15.01
CA VAL A 130 12.94 -8.57 -14.45
C VAL A 130 11.75 -9.08 -15.25
N LYS A 131 11.57 -10.39 -15.33
CA LYS A 131 10.35 -10.98 -15.85
C LYS A 131 9.46 -11.31 -14.65
N PRO A 132 8.32 -10.61 -14.45
CA PRO A 132 7.42 -10.93 -13.36
C PRO A 132 6.55 -12.15 -13.71
N ASP A 133 6.03 -12.80 -12.67
CA ASP A 133 4.79 -13.55 -12.79
C ASP A 133 3.60 -12.58 -12.78
N TYR A 134 2.46 -13.01 -13.31
CA TYR A 134 1.23 -12.22 -13.25
C TYR A 134 -0.01 -13.07 -13.02
N LEU A 135 -1.00 -12.50 -12.34
CA LEU A 135 -2.27 -13.12 -12.02
C LEU A 135 -3.41 -12.23 -12.49
N TYR A 136 -4.35 -12.78 -13.25
CA TYR A 136 -5.63 -12.12 -13.52
C TYR A 136 -6.54 -12.29 -12.30
N LEU A 137 -7.15 -11.19 -11.86
CA LEU A 137 -8.08 -11.14 -10.75
C LEU A 137 -9.47 -10.78 -11.27
N ARG A 138 -10.42 -11.68 -11.03
CA ARG A 138 -11.82 -11.49 -11.39
C ARG A 138 -12.65 -11.14 -10.17
N TYR A 139 -13.33 -9.99 -10.23
CA TYR A 139 -14.33 -9.62 -9.23
C TYR A 139 -15.47 -10.66 -9.19
N PRO A 140 -15.99 -11.02 -8.01
CA PRO A 140 -17.09 -11.97 -7.89
C PRO A 140 -18.44 -11.38 -8.31
N ASP A 141 -18.56 -10.05 -8.33
CA ASP A 141 -19.77 -9.30 -8.63
C ASP A 141 -19.67 -8.55 -9.97
N SER A 142 -19.12 -7.34 -9.98
CA SER A 142 -18.94 -6.53 -11.18
C SER A 142 -17.60 -5.83 -11.14
N PRO A 143 -17.00 -5.51 -12.31
CA PRO A 143 -15.72 -4.79 -12.36
C PRO A 143 -15.75 -3.54 -11.50
N LYS A 144 -14.74 -3.37 -10.66
CA LYS A 144 -14.50 -2.17 -9.86
C LYS A 144 -13.25 -1.47 -10.33
N ASP A 145 -13.20 -0.21 -9.98
CA ASP A 145 -12.01 0.61 -9.94
C ASP A 145 -11.42 0.50 -8.53
N ALA A 146 -10.16 0.12 -8.40
CA ALA A 146 -9.50 -0.16 -7.12
C ALA A 146 -8.11 0.44 -7.08
N GLU A 147 -7.70 0.87 -5.90
CA GLU A 147 -6.53 1.75 -5.70
C GLU A 147 -5.70 1.34 -4.49
N SER A 148 -5.99 0.17 -3.93
CA SER A 148 -5.26 -0.32 -2.78
C SER A 148 -5.01 -1.81 -2.92
N LEU A 149 -3.76 -2.18 -2.67
CA LEU A 149 -3.25 -3.54 -2.70
C LEU A 149 -2.47 -3.81 -1.42
N MET A 150 -2.88 -4.81 -0.64
CA MET A 150 -2.21 -5.15 0.62
C MET A 150 -1.84 -6.63 0.66
N VAL A 151 -0.70 -6.97 1.25
CA VAL A 151 -0.29 -8.36 1.50
C VAL A 151 -0.38 -8.62 3.00
N ASP A 152 -1.17 -9.61 3.43
CA ASP A 152 -1.14 -10.06 4.82
C ASP A 152 -0.06 -11.14 5.03
N PRO A 153 1.00 -10.86 5.82
CA PRO A 153 2.05 -11.84 6.09
C PRO A 153 1.57 -13.04 6.91
N ILE A 154 0.49 -12.89 7.69
CA ILE A 154 -0.01 -13.94 8.59
C ILE A 154 -0.90 -14.93 7.82
N SER A 155 -1.98 -14.45 7.19
CA SER A 155 -2.91 -15.31 6.45
C SER A 155 -2.44 -15.64 5.03
N ARG A 156 -1.40 -14.96 4.53
CA ARG A 156 -0.82 -15.18 3.20
C ARG A 156 -1.85 -14.96 2.08
N HIS A 157 -2.58 -13.87 2.19
CA HIS A 157 -3.53 -13.40 1.18
C HIS A 157 -3.18 -11.99 0.70
N LEU A 158 -3.53 -11.70 -0.56
CA LEU A 158 -3.64 -10.32 -1.04
C LEU A 158 -5.05 -9.79 -0.80
N TYR A 159 -5.14 -8.50 -0.51
CA TYR A 159 -6.39 -7.76 -0.45
C TYR A 159 -6.37 -6.62 -1.47
N VAL A 160 -7.49 -6.44 -2.16
CA VAL A 160 -7.76 -5.33 -3.09
C VAL A 160 -8.94 -4.54 -2.54
N ILE A 161 -8.84 -3.21 -2.48
CA ILE A 161 -9.94 -2.34 -2.01
C ILE A 161 -10.38 -1.41 -3.14
N SER A 162 -11.69 -1.37 -3.40
CA SER A 162 -12.26 -0.48 -4.43
C SER A 162 -12.19 1.00 -4.03
N LYS A 163 -12.19 1.92 -5.00
CA LYS A 163 -11.97 3.35 -4.78
C LYS A 163 -13.21 4.09 -4.29
N ARG A 164 -14.24 4.13 -5.13
CA ARG A 164 -15.13 5.30 -5.25
C ARG A 164 -16.59 5.04 -4.93
N GLU A 165 -16.96 3.81 -4.58
CA GLU A 165 -18.30 3.51 -4.11
C GLU A 165 -18.58 4.26 -2.80
N LYS A 166 -19.86 4.50 -2.49
CA LYS A 166 -20.27 5.07 -1.19
C LYS A 166 -19.73 4.25 0.00
N GLN A 167 -19.61 2.94 -0.22
CA GLN A 167 -18.99 2.01 0.70
C GLN A 167 -18.11 1.09 -0.13
N VAL A 168 -16.80 1.18 0.05
CA VAL A 168 -15.83 0.39 -0.72
C VAL A 168 -15.89 -1.08 -0.35
N GLY A 169 -15.66 -1.94 -1.36
CA GLY A 169 -15.54 -3.38 -1.16
C GLY A 169 -14.09 -3.76 -0.82
N VAL A 170 -13.93 -4.71 0.09
CA VAL A 170 -12.64 -5.39 0.33
C VAL A 170 -12.70 -6.76 -0.30
N TYR A 171 -11.73 -7.06 -1.15
CA TYR A 171 -11.68 -8.27 -1.96
C TYR A 171 -10.41 -9.05 -1.62
N LYS A 172 -10.57 -10.32 -1.27
CA LYS A 172 -9.47 -11.22 -0.92
C LYS A 172 -9.10 -12.10 -2.12
N VAL A 173 -7.81 -12.19 -2.40
CA VAL A 173 -7.26 -13.12 -3.39
C VAL A 173 -7.02 -14.47 -2.69
N PRO A 174 -7.49 -15.60 -3.27
CA PRO A 174 -7.56 -16.88 -2.56
C PRO A 174 -6.19 -17.49 -2.22
N HIS A 175 -5.13 -17.15 -2.93
CA HIS A 175 -3.80 -17.71 -2.69
C HIS A 175 -2.68 -16.84 -3.27
N LEU A 176 -1.48 -17.00 -2.73
CA LEU A 176 -0.27 -16.27 -3.16
C LEU A 176 0.67 -17.09 -4.04
N ASP A 177 0.44 -18.39 -4.20
CA ASP A 177 1.28 -19.35 -4.93
C ASP A 177 0.82 -19.59 -6.38
N PHE A 178 0.21 -18.57 -6.99
CA PHE A 178 -0.28 -18.63 -8.36
C PHE A 178 0.84 -18.83 -9.39
N LYS A 179 0.47 -19.44 -10.52
CA LYS A 179 1.32 -19.53 -11.72
C LYS A 179 1.11 -18.31 -12.60
N SER A 180 2.17 -17.87 -13.29
CA SER A 180 2.06 -16.77 -14.25
C SER A 180 0.99 -17.07 -15.31
N GLY A 181 0.08 -16.13 -15.53
CA GLY A 181 -1.04 -16.25 -16.47
C GLY A 181 -2.29 -16.91 -15.92
N GLU A 182 -2.30 -17.31 -14.66
CA GLU A 182 -3.48 -17.84 -13.99
C GLU A 182 -4.59 -16.78 -13.84
N THR A 183 -5.82 -17.23 -13.64
CA THR A 183 -6.95 -16.38 -13.25
C THR A 183 -7.50 -16.85 -11.91
N ALA A 184 -7.54 -15.94 -10.93
CA ALA A 184 -8.18 -16.16 -9.64
C ALA A 184 -9.46 -15.34 -9.52
N LYS A 185 -10.53 -16.00 -9.06
CA LYS A 185 -11.74 -15.30 -8.63
C LYS A 185 -11.54 -14.79 -7.20
N MET A 186 -11.69 -13.48 -7.01
CA MET A 186 -11.60 -12.88 -5.68
C MET A 186 -12.88 -13.15 -4.87
N GLU A 187 -12.75 -13.14 -3.54
CA GLU A 187 -13.85 -13.18 -2.59
C GLU A 187 -14.12 -11.77 -2.07
N LYS A 188 -15.37 -11.29 -2.13
CA LYS A 188 -15.72 -10.03 -1.46
C LYS A 188 -15.97 -10.34 0.01
N VAL A 189 -15.03 -9.91 0.87
CA VAL A 189 -15.03 -10.28 2.29
C VAL A 189 -15.62 -9.23 3.20
N LEU A 190 -15.57 -7.95 2.82
CA LEU A 190 -16.14 -6.85 3.58
C LEU A 190 -16.70 -5.74 2.68
N THR A 191 -17.49 -4.87 3.29
CA THR A 191 -17.85 -3.55 2.78
C THR A 191 -17.57 -2.54 3.88
N LEU A 192 -16.74 -1.54 3.60
CA LEU A 192 -16.33 -0.54 4.58
C LEU A 192 -17.09 0.78 4.35
N PRO A 193 -17.46 1.52 5.42
CA PRO A 193 -18.20 2.77 5.31
C PRO A 193 -17.31 3.96 4.91
N TYR A 194 -16.36 3.73 4.01
CA TYR A 194 -15.43 4.72 3.48
C TYR A 194 -15.53 4.78 1.96
N THR A 195 -14.90 5.80 1.38
CA THR A 195 -14.93 6.11 -0.05
C THR A 195 -13.68 6.90 -0.42
N TRP A 196 -13.40 6.94 -1.72
CA TRP A 196 -12.21 7.55 -2.32
C TRP A 196 -10.90 7.02 -1.74
N ILE A 197 -10.80 5.70 -1.59
CA ILE A 197 -9.57 5.07 -1.12
C ILE A 197 -8.49 5.22 -2.20
N THR A 198 -7.28 5.61 -1.79
CA THR A 198 -6.13 5.85 -2.68
C THR A 198 -4.91 4.97 -2.37
N ALA A 199 -4.86 4.35 -1.18
CA ALA A 199 -3.81 3.41 -0.82
C ALA A 199 -4.17 2.61 0.43
N GLY A 200 -3.43 1.53 0.68
CA GLY A 200 -3.47 0.80 1.95
C GLY A 200 -2.24 -0.07 2.16
N ASP A 201 -1.98 -0.45 3.40
CA ASP A 201 -0.86 -1.33 3.74
C ASP A 201 -1.18 -2.18 4.99
N ILE A 202 -0.49 -3.31 5.09
CA ILE A 202 -0.45 -4.16 6.28
C ILE A 202 1.01 -4.24 6.72
N SER A 203 1.28 -3.90 7.99
CA SER A 203 2.62 -3.95 8.58
C SER A 203 3.28 -5.32 8.43
N LYS A 204 4.61 -5.37 8.44
CA LYS A 204 5.37 -6.61 8.17
C LYS A 204 5.17 -7.70 9.24
N ASP A 205 4.76 -7.34 10.45
CA ASP A 205 4.36 -8.28 11.51
C ASP A 205 2.86 -8.64 11.46
N GLY A 206 2.09 -8.00 10.57
CA GLY A 206 0.68 -8.30 10.31
C GLY A 206 -0.31 -7.70 11.30
N HIS A 207 0.13 -6.92 12.28
CA HIS A 207 -0.71 -6.42 13.38
C HIS A 207 -1.33 -5.04 13.15
N HIS A 208 -0.86 -4.31 12.15
CA HIS A 208 -1.33 -2.97 11.84
C HIS A 208 -1.84 -2.93 10.40
N ILE A 209 -3.03 -2.36 10.23
CA ILE A 209 -3.70 -2.21 8.94
C ILE A 209 -4.05 -0.73 8.77
N ILE A 210 -3.63 -0.13 7.66
CA ILE A 210 -4.00 1.24 7.29
C ILE A 210 -4.59 1.29 5.89
N ILE A 211 -5.59 2.14 5.71
CA ILE A 211 -6.06 2.58 4.39
C ILE A 211 -6.20 4.10 4.40
N LYS A 212 -6.10 4.73 3.24
CA LYS A 212 -6.14 6.18 3.11
C LYS A 212 -7.14 6.61 2.06
N ASN A 213 -7.75 7.76 2.30
CA ASN A 213 -8.37 8.58 1.27
C ASN A 213 -7.72 9.96 1.24
N ASP A 214 -8.22 10.84 0.38
CA ASP A 214 -7.71 12.22 0.19
C ASP A 214 -7.53 13.04 1.48
N THR A 215 -8.23 12.69 2.57
CA THR A 215 -8.30 13.52 3.78
C THR A 215 -7.93 12.81 5.06
N LYS A 216 -7.91 11.48 5.09
CA LYS A 216 -7.75 10.69 6.32
C LYS A 216 -6.98 9.40 6.06
N ILE A 217 -6.24 8.99 7.09
CA ILE A 217 -5.70 7.63 7.22
C ILE A 217 -6.49 6.91 8.31
N PHE A 218 -7.11 5.80 7.93
CA PHE A 218 -7.89 4.93 8.80
C PHE A 218 -7.00 3.78 9.27
N TYR A 219 -7.01 3.48 10.57
CA TYR A 219 -6.15 2.49 11.20
C TYR A 219 -6.92 1.48 12.03
N TRP A 220 -6.49 0.23 11.93
CA TRP A 220 -6.89 -0.87 12.79
C TRP A 220 -5.67 -1.58 13.35
N HIS A 221 -5.67 -1.77 14.66
CA HIS A 221 -4.84 -2.78 15.30
C HIS A 221 -5.54 -4.13 15.21
N ARG A 222 -4.89 -5.12 14.60
CA ARG A 222 -5.32 -6.52 14.48
C ARG A 222 -4.81 -7.33 15.66
N LYS A 223 -5.73 -7.90 16.44
CA LYS A 223 -5.40 -8.72 17.61
C LYS A 223 -4.82 -10.06 17.19
N ASN A 224 -4.07 -10.69 18.10
CA ASN A 224 -3.58 -12.06 17.92
C ASN A 224 -4.75 -13.01 17.64
N GLY A 225 -4.63 -13.80 16.57
CA GLY A 225 -5.66 -14.76 16.13
C GLY A 225 -6.84 -14.14 15.39
N GLU A 226 -6.95 -12.81 15.32
CA GLU A 226 -7.96 -12.11 14.51
C GLU A 226 -7.56 -12.19 13.03
N SER A 227 -8.52 -12.26 12.11
CA SER A 227 -8.26 -12.09 10.67
C SER A 227 -8.18 -10.61 10.30
N VAL A 228 -7.75 -10.29 9.07
CA VAL A 228 -7.80 -8.92 8.55
C VAL A 228 -9.24 -8.43 8.49
N GLU A 229 -10.14 -9.30 8.06
CA GLU A 229 -11.58 -9.02 7.97
C GLU A 229 -12.19 -8.71 9.34
N GLU A 230 -11.91 -9.53 10.35
CA GLU A 230 -12.43 -9.31 11.70
C GLU A 230 -11.91 -7.98 12.29
N ALA A 231 -10.64 -7.65 12.05
CA ALA A 231 -10.07 -6.39 12.50
C ALA A 231 -10.74 -5.19 11.80
N MET A 232 -10.85 -5.22 10.47
CA MET A 232 -11.41 -4.13 9.66
C MET A 232 -12.93 -3.98 9.78
N ALA A 233 -13.64 -5.01 10.27
CA ALA A 233 -15.07 -4.93 10.57
C ALA A 233 -15.37 -4.01 11.76
N ARG A 234 -14.38 -3.72 12.60
CA ARG A 234 -14.51 -2.76 13.70
C ARG A 234 -14.35 -1.33 13.18
N PRO A 235 -14.88 -0.30 13.88
CA PRO A 235 -14.60 1.09 13.51
C PRO A 235 -13.10 1.38 13.50
N ALA A 236 -12.63 2.06 12.46
CA ALA A 236 -11.25 2.52 12.41
C ALA A 236 -11.01 3.62 13.43
N THR A 237 -9.76 3.72 13.89
CA THR A 237 -9.24 4.97 14.44
C THR A 237 -8.66 5.81 13.29
N VAL A 238 -8.49 7.11 13.50
CA VAL A 238 -7.90 8.01 12.48
C VAL A 238 -6.50 8.40 12.93
N LEU A 239 -5.52 8.16 12.07
CA LEU A 239 -4.14 8.58 12.31
C LEU A 239 -3.92 10.03 11.86
N PRO A 240 -2.89 10.73 12.40
CA PRO A 240 -2.49 12.05 11.92
C PRO A 240 -2.24 12.05 10.41
N TYR A 241 -2.86 12.98 9.69
CA TYR A 241 -2.59 13.14 8.28
C TYR A 241 -2.71 14.60 7.91
N VAL A 242 -1.74 15.12 7.17
CA VAL A 242 -1.84 16.42 6.52
C VAL A 242 -2.21 16.14 5.07
N PRO A 243 -3.44 16.44 4.63
CA PRO A 243 -3.88 16.17 3.27
C PRO A 243 -2.92 16.74 2.24
N GLU A 244 -2.54 15.89 1.30
CA GLU A 244 -1.67 16.25 0.19
C GLU A 244 -2.51 16.49 -1.06
N LYS A 245 -2.02 17.33 -1.97
CA LYS A 245 -2.62 17.44 -3.30
C LYS A 245 -2.22 16.19 -4.10
N GLN A 246 -3.19 15.42 -4.60
CA GLN A 246 -2.96 14.11 -5.23
C GLN A 246 -2.18 13.16 -4.32
N GLY A 247 -2.63 13.04 -3.06
CA GLY A 247 -2.02 12.13 -2.10
C GLY A 247 -2.44 10.69 -2.37
N GLU A 248 -1.58 9.92 -3.03
CA GLU A 248 -1.84 8.52 -3.38
C GLU A 248 -1.20 7.58 -2.34
N GLY A 249 0.08 7.25 -2.48
CA GLY A 249 0.75 6.16 -1.76
C GLY A 249 0.84 6.28 -0.23
N LEU A 250 0.87 5.12 0.41
CA LEU A 250 0.92 4.93 1.87
C LEU A 250 1.64 3.62 2.21
N THR A 251 2.56 3.63 3.18
CA THR A 251 3.14 2.39 3.73
C THR A 251 3.55 2.54 5.18
N PHE A 252 3.51 1.45 5.95
CA PHE A 252 4.19 1.41 7.25
C PHE A 252 5.71 1.41 7.05
N LYS A 253 6.45 1.98 8.00
CA LYS A 253 7.87 1.70 8.12
C LYS A 253 8.07 0.27 8.63
N VAL A 254 9.10 -0.43 8.15
CA VAL A 254 9.34 -1.87 8.46
C VAL A 254 9.37 -2.19 9.95
N ASP A 255 9.86 -1.26 10.77
CA ASP A 255 9.98 -1.41 12.23
C ASP A 255 8.79 -0.86 13.02
N ASN A 256 7.67 -0.57 12.35
CA ASN A 256 6.45 -0.03 12.95
C ASN A 256 6.68 1.28 13.74
N SER A 257 7.73 2.05 13.44
CA SER A 257 7.96 3.37 14.07
C SER A 257 7.09 4.50 13.50
N GLY A 258 6.24 4.19 12.52
CA GLY A 258 5.33 5.12 11.86
C GLY A 258 4.97 4.68 10.45
N TYR A 259 4.50 5.63 9.65
CA TYR A 259 4.08 5.42 8.27
C TYR A 259 4.53 6.56 7.37
N LEU A 260 4.58 6.29 6.06
CA LEU A 260 5.02 7.22 5.04
C LEU A 260 3.92 7.45 4.02
N THR A 261 3.90 8.65 3.44
CA THR A 261 3.06 8.99 2.29
C THR A 261 3.88 9.62 1.18
N ILE A 262 3.37 9.49 -0.05
CA ILE A 262 3.87 10.17 -1.23
C ILE A 262 2.68 10.63 -2.08
N SER A 263 2.89 11.66 -2.88
CA SER A 263 1.87 12.22 -3.78
C SER A 263 2.32 12.14 -5.22
N GLU A 264 1.37 12.29 -6.15
CA GLU A 264 1.70 12.67 -7.51
C GLU A 264 2.29 14.09 -7.57
N GLY A 265 2.83 14.42 -8.74
CA GLY A 265 3.34 15.73 -9.08
C GLY A 265 4.84 15.71 -9.33
N LYS A 266 5.35 16.86 -9.79
CA LYS A 266 6.78 17.01 -10.03
C LYS A 266 7.51 17.09 -8.69
N HIS A 267 8.49 16.20 -8.53
CA HIS A 267 9.38 16.13 -7.38
C HIS A 267 8.62 15.98 -6.05
N PRO A 268 7.83 14.90 -5.89
CA PRO A 268 7.03 14.72 -4.69
C PRO A 268 7.92 14.56 -3.46
N ALA A 269 7.41 15.01 -2.32
CA ALA A 269 8.04 14.78 -1.03
C ALA A 269 7.66 13.39 -0.51
N LEU A 270 8.62 12.73 0.13
CA LEU A 270 8.35 11.56 0.96
C LEU A 270 8.14 12.03 2.39
N TYR A 271 6.89 11.95 2.86
CA TYR A 271 6.52 12.38 4.20
C TYR A 271 6.56 11.20 5.16
N PHE A 272 7.06 11.42 6.37
CA PHE A 272 7.05 10.45 7.46
C PHE A 272 6.27 10.97 8.65
N TYR A 273 5.39 10.13 9.17
CA TYR A 273 4.60 10.36 10.37
C TYR A 273 5.05 9.35 11.43
N ALA A 274 5.86 9.80 12.37
CA ALA A 274 6.26 8.96 13.50
C ALA A 274 5.02 8.61 14.34
N HIS A 275 4.84 7.34 14.66
CA HIS A 275 3.69 6.88 15.44
C HIS A 275 4.08 5.65 16.25
N GLN A 276 3.54 5.53 17.47
CA GLN A 276 3.66 4.33 18.28
C GLN A 276 2.32 3.60 18.23
N PHE A 277 2.29 2.44 17.59
CA PHE A 277 1.09 1.66 17.35
C PHE A 277 0.66 0.76 18.51
#